data_AF-X0ZQL6-F1
#
_entry.id   AF-X0ZQL6-F1
#
_cell.length_a   1.000
_cell.length_b   1.000
_cell.length_c   1.000
_cell.angle_alpha   90.00
_cell.angle_beta   90.00
_cell.angle_gamma   90.00
#
_symmetry.space_group_name_H-M   'P 1'
#
loop_
_entity.id
_entity.type
_entity.pdbx_description
1 polymer ?
#
loop_
_entity_poly.entity_id
_entity_poly.type
_entity_poly.pdbx_seq_one_letter_code
_entity_poly.pdbx_strand_id
1 'polypeptide(L)' 'EYDLELIATPEDLMYFSNGENSTLNMMLKKNKFGSKKLRYDRSSDGKRNLGLLLKLPKILVLDEIKAPKK' A
#
# COMPACT_ATOMS: atom_id res chain seq x y z
N GLU A 1 9.27 12.84 -10.16
CA GLU A 1 8.09 11.99 -10.37
C GLU A 1 8.25 10.72 -9.58
N TYR A 2 7.17 10.26 -8.93
CA TYR A 2 7.16 9.02 -8.17
C TYR A 2 6.09 8.10 -8.74
N ASP A 3 6.43 6.84 -8.97
CA ASP A 3 5.47 5.82 -9.42
C ASP A 3 4.48 5.39 -8.32
N LEU A 4 4.81 5.69 -7.06
CA LEU A 4 4.03 5.37 -5.87
C LEU A 4 4.18 6.47 -4.83
N GLU A 5 3.07 6.86 -4.21
CA GLU A 5 3.08 7.80 -3.09
C GLU A 5 2.30 7.20 -1.90
N LEU A 6 2.99 7.03 -0.78
CA LEU A 6 2.39 6.54 0.46
C LEU A 6 2.04 7.72 1.36
N ILE A 7 0.74 7.98 1.53
CA ILE A 7 0.24 9.02 2.44
C ILE A 7 -0.62 8.34 3.49
N ALA A 8 0.06 7.84 4.51
CA ALA A 8 -0.52 7.15 5.65
C ALA A 8 -0.19 7.92 6.93
N THR A 9 -1.10 7.87 7.90
CA THR A 9 -0.77 8.37 9.25
C THR A 9 0.19 7.40 9.94
N PRO A 10 0.89 7.81 11.01
CA PRO A 10 1.71 6.89 11.79
C PRO A 10 0.94 5.65 12.26
N GLU A 11 -0.33 5.83 12.63
CA GLU A 11 -1.19 4.71 13.05
C GLU A 11 -1.50 3.77 11.89
N ASP A 12 -1.81 4.29 10.70
CA ASP A 12 -2.07 3.48 9.52
C ASP A 12 -0.85 2.62 9.13
N LEU A 13 0.37 3.18 9.26
CA LEU A 13 1.61 2.46 9.02
C LEU A 13 1.89 1.41 10.10
N MET A 14 1.61 1.72 11.35
CA MET A 14 1.73 0.77 12.46
C MET A 14 0.81 -0.44 12.23
N TYR A 15 -0.47 -0.19 11.93
CA TYR A 15 -1.44 -1.23 11.59
C TYR A 15 -1.10 -1.97 10.29
N PHE A 16 -0.43 -1.31 9.35
CA PHE A 16 0.06 -1.99 8.17
C PHE A 16 1.22 -2.94 8.50
N SER A 17 2.17 -2.48 9.32
CA SER A 17 3.37 -3.23 9.70
C SER A 17 3.10 -4.43 10.62
N ASN A 18 2.03 -4.40 11.41
CA ASN A 18 1.64 -5.50 12.30
C ASN A 18 0.67 -6.50 11.64
N GLY A 19 0.30 -6.29 10.36
CA GLY A 19 -0.60 -7.14 9.58
C GLY A 19 -2.10 -6.89 9.78
N GLU A 20 -2.49 -5.91 10.60
CA GLU A 20 -3.90 -5.58 10.84
C GLU A 20 -4.56 -4.91 9.62
N ASN A 21 -3.82 -4.04 8.92
CA ASN A 21 -4.16 -3.55 7.59
C ASN A 21 -3.40 -4.38 6.55
N SER A 22 -4.11 -5.00 5.62
CA SER A 22 -3.49 -5.60 4.43
C SER A 22 -3.14 -4.55 3.38
N THR A 23 -2.37 -4.94 2.36
CA THR A 23 -2.05 -4.04 1.23
C THR A 23 -3.31 -3.52 0.54
N LEU A 24 -4.35 -4.37 0.41
CA LEU A 24 -5.65 -3.97 -0.12
C LEU A 24 -6.38 -2.96 0.77
N ASN A 25 -6.29 -3.10 2.10
CA ASN A 25 -6.84 -2.13 3.04
C ASN A 25 -6.18 -0.76 2.83
N MET A 26 -4.85 -0.73 2.73
CA MET A 26 -4.10 0.50 2.48
C MET A 26 -4.48 1.17 1.16
N MET A 27 -4.76 0.39 0.12
CA MET A 27 -5.15 0.90 -1.20
C MET A 27 -6.60 1.40 -1.28
N LEU A 28 -7.52 0.70 -0.62
CA LEU A 28 -8.96 0.90 -0.80
C LEU A 28 -9.57 1.82 0.26
N LYS A 29 -9.05 1.79 1.50
CA LYS A 29 -9.60 2.56 2.60
C LYS A 29 -8.97 3.94 2.70
N LYS A 30 -9.74 4.86 3.28
CA LYS A 30 -9.29 6.20 3.62
C LYS A 30 -8.70 6.21 5.04
N ASN A 31 -7.75 7.10 5.27
CA ASN A 31 -7.23 7.42 6.59
C ASN A 31 -8.24 8.29 7.38
N LYS A 32 -7.89 8.61 8.63
CA LYS A 32 -8.69 9.47 9.52
C LYS A 32 -8.95 10.89 8.98
N PHE A 33 -8.15 11.32 7.99
CA PHE A 33 -8.27 12.62 7.33
C PHE A 33 -9.02 12.55 5.99
N GLY A 34 -9.64 11.41 5.65
CA GLY A 34 -10.45 11.24 4.44
C GLY A 34 -9.66 11.02 3.15
N SER A 35 -8.33 10.90 3.23
CA SER A 35 -7.45 10.63 2.08
C SER A 35 -7.15 9.12 1.97
N LYS A 36 -6.92 8.60 0.75
CA LYS A 36 -6.48 7.19 0.59
C LYS A 36 -5.11 6.98 1.26
N LYS A 37 -4.95 5.85 1.96
CA LYS A 37 -3.71 5.53 2.70
C LYS A 37 -2.54 5.23 1.77
N LEU A 38 -2.79 4.59 0.63
CA LEU A 38 -1.83 4.40 -0.47
C LEU A 38 -2.36 5.03 -1.75
N ARG A 39 -1.55 5.89 -2.38
CA ARG A 39 -1.89 6.59 -3.61
C ARG A 39 -0.94 6.21 -4.73
N TYR A 40 -1.48 6.32 -5.92
CA TYR A 40 -0.78 6.10 -7.17
C TYR A 40 -0.92 7.37 -7.95
N ASP A 41 0.20 8.04 -8.17
CA ASP A 41 0.19 9.13 -9.13
C ASP A 41 0.22 8.57 -10.55
N ARG A 42 -0.17 9.40 -11.52
CA ARG A 42 0.01 9.05 -12.93
C ARG A 42 1.51 9.00 -13.20
N SER A 43 1.93 8.01 -13.99
CA SER A 43 3.31 7.98 -14.50
C SER A 43 3.55 9.21 -15.38
N SER A 44 4.81 9.47 -15.76
CA SER A 44 5.22 10.57 -16.64
C SER A 44 4.41 10.69 -17.94
N ASP A 45 3.77 9.60 -18.36
CA ASP A 45 2.90 9.51 -19.54
C ASP A 45 1.40 9.78 -19.27
N GLY A 46 1.04 10.20 -18.05
CA GLY A 46 -0.34 10.48 -17.66
C GLY A 46 -1.22 9.24 -17.47
N LYS A 47 -0.68 8.03 -17.64
CA LYS A 47 -1.46 6.78 -17.49
C LYS A 47 -1.38 6.26 -16.07
N ARG A 48 -2.48 5.63 -15.63
CA ARG A 48 -2.50 4.89 -14.36
C ARG A 48 -1.64 3.64 -14.54
N ASN A 49 -0.60 3.51 -13.73
CA ASN A 49 0.33 2.39 -13.82
C ASN A 49 -0.25 1.15 -13.11
N LEU A 50 -1.31 0.57 -13.68
CA LEU A 50 -2.03 -0.59 -13.13
C LEU A 50 -1.13 -1.83 -13.02
N GLY A 51 -0.09 -1.94 -13.85
CA GLY A 51 0.91 -3.00 -13.72
C GLY A 51 1.74 -2.90 -12.44
N LEU A 52 2.04 -1.68 -11.99
CA LEU A 52 2.72 -1.43 -10.70
C LEU A 52 1.78 -1.69 -9.51
N LEU A 53 0.50 -1.32 -9.65
CA LEU A 53 -0.56 -1.62 -8.68
C LEU A 53 -0.61 -3.13 -8.36
N LEU A 54 -0.61 -3.97 -9.40
CA LEU A 54 -0.66 -5.44 -9.28
C LEU A 54 0.64 -6.03 -8.71
N LYS A 55 1.76 -5.32 -8.80
CA LYS A 55 3.05 -5.73 -8.22
C LYS A 55 3.20 -5.35 -6.75
N LEU A 56 2.43 -4.40 -6.23
CA LEU A 56 2.64 -3.89 -4.87
C LEU A 56 2.40 -4.88 -3.74
N PRO A 57 1.38 -5.74 -3.78
CA PRO A 57 1.27 -6.81 -2.80
C PRO A 57 2.52 -7.70 -2.76
N LYS A 58 3.26 -7.82 -3.88
CA LYS A 58 4.52 -8.58 -3.96
C LYS A 58 5.75 -7.78 -3.53
N ILE A 59 5.71 -6.44 -3.56
CA ILE A 59 6.83 -5.57 -3.17
C ILE A 59 6.75 -5.25 -1.68
N LEU A 60 5.56 -4.92 -1.20
CA LEU A 60 5.27 -4.64 0.20
C LEU A 60 5.08 -5.93 0.99
N VAL A 61 5.91 -6.97 0.76
CA VAL A 61 5.83 -8.31 1.38
C VAL A 61 5.56 -8.23 2.89
N LEU A 62 4.28 -8.14 3.25
CA LEU A 62 3.78 -7.95 4.61
C LEU A 62 2.58 -8.87 4.88
N ASP A 63 1.99 -9.45 3.83
CA ASP A 63 0.99 -10.52 3.94
C ASP A 63 1.64 -11.92 4.04
N GLU A 64 2.96 -12.06 3.79
CA GLU A 64 3.73 -13.28 4.09
C GLU A 64 4.49 -13.12 5.40
N ILE A 65 3.79 -13.24 6.53
CA ILE A 65 4.45 -13.83 7.70
C ILE A 65 4.71 -15.27 7.30
N LYS A 66 5.93 -15.56 6.82
CA LYS A 66 6.40 -16.95 6.74
C LYS A 66 6.37 -17.47 8.17
N ALA A 67 5.27 -18.12 8.54
CA ALA A 67 5.22 -18.88 9.78
C ALA A 67 6.46 -19.79 9.78
N PRO A 68 7.22 -19.83 10.89
CA PRO A 68 8.35 -20.74 10.97
C PRO A 68 7.83 -22.14 10.64
N LYS A 69 8.40 -22.75 9.59
CA LYS A 69 8.09 -24.14 9.27
C LYS A 69 8.41 -24.96 10.51
N LYS A 70 7.38 -25.58 11.10
CA LYS A 70 7.52 -26.55 12.18
C LYS A 70 8.43 -27.70 11.74
#